data_AF-A0A8X6W373-F1
#
_entry.id   AF-A0A8X6W373-F1
#
_cell.length_a   1.000
_cell.length_b   1.000
_cell.length_c   1.000
_cell.angle_alpha   90.00
_cell.angle_beta   90.00
_cell.angle_gamma   90.00
#
_symmetry.space_group_name_H-M   'P 1'
#
loop_
_entity.id
_entity.type
_entity.pdbx_description
1 polymer ?
#
loop_
_entity_poly.entity_id
_entity_poly.type
_entity_poly.pdbx_seq_one_letter_code
_entity_poly.pdbx_strand_id
1 'polypeptide(L)'
;MRTIRRRLQQSGMSIRRPLVGLPLTQNHRRLRHQWYDERRMWAAELNEVFFNDESGICLQHHDGRIPVWRHRGEGMLNSCVMHHHTGPATGYMITSTAATPDQLWQRVEAAWSALPQERIKNLFESMLRHVTAVISSNGHSGY
;
A
#
# COMPACT_ATOMS: atom_id res chain seq x y z
N MET A 1 0.55 40.53 -9.56
CA MET A 1 -0.12 39.34 -8.99
C MET A 1 0.91 38.46 -8.27
N ARG A 2 0.88 38.32 -6.94
CA ARG A 2 1.78 37.40 -6.19
C ARG A 2 1.03 36.08 -5.99
N THR A 3 1.46 35.02 -6.66
CA THR A 3 0.79 33.71 -6.64
C THR A 3 0.95 33.01 -5.30
N ILE A 4 -0.08 32.26 -4.87
CA ILE A 4 -0.13 31.48 -3.62
C ILE A 4 1.14 30.63 -3.45
N ARG A 5 1.61 30.00 -4.53
CA ARG A 5 2.86 29.22 -4.61
C ARG A 5 4.08 29.95 -4.01
N ARG A 6 4.27 31.22 -4.35
CA ARG A 6 5.46 31.99 -3.96
C ARG A 6 5.44 32.34 -2.48
N ARG A 7 4.25 32.57 -1.90
CA ARG A 7 4.08 32.79 -0.45
C ARG A 7 4.35 31.51 0.35
N LEU A 8 3.86 30.37 -0.13
CA LEU A 8 4.12 29.06 0.49
C LEU A 8 5.62 28.71 0.47
N GLN A 9 6.33 29.01 -0.62
CA GLN A 9 7.78 28.82 -0.68
C GLN A 9 8.53 29.76 0.27
N GLN A 10 8.11 31.03 0.37
CA GLN A 10 8.69 32.00 1.31
C GLN A 10 8.47 31.61 2.78
N SER A 11 7.36 30.93 3.09
CA SER A 11 7.14 30.36 4.41
C SER A 11 7.91 29.07 4.65
N GLY A 12 8.70 28.57 3.69
CA GLY A 12 9.50 27.35 3.84
C GLY A 12 8.75 26.05 3.53
N MET A 13 7.54 26.14 2.97
CA MET A 13 6.80 24.97 2.49
C MET A 13 7.24 24.59 1.07
N SER A 14 7.15 23.30 0.78
CA SER A 14 7.47 22.76 -0.54
C SER A 14 6.42 21.76 -1.00
N ILE A 15 6.22 21.69 -2.31
CA ILE A 15 5.44 20.60 -2.90
C ILE A 15 6.18 19.28 -2.65
N ARG A 16 5.44 18.32 -2.09
CA ARG A 16 5.88 16.95 -1.85
C ARG A 16 4.76 15.98 -2.24
N ARG A 17 5.15 14.73 -2.50
CA ARG A 17 4.18 13.64 -2.60
C ARG A 17 3.61 13.36 -1.20
N PRO A 18 2.29 13.21 -1.03
CA PRO A 18 1.72 12.76 0.22
C PRO A 18 2.30 11.39 0.56
N LEU A 19 2.42 11.09 1.85
CA LEU A 19 2.66 9.71 2.26
C LEU A 19 1.38 8.91 2.03
N VAL A 20 1.52 7.66 1.62
CA VAL A 20 0.40 6.76 1.47
C VAL A 20 0.26 5.97 2.76
N GLY A 21 -0.91 6.01 3.39
CA GLY A 21 -1.14 5.34 4.67
C GLY A 21 -2.48 4.64 4.74
N LEU A 22 -2.53 3.47 5.38
CA LEU A 22 -3.79 2.80 5.70
C LEU A 22 -4.51 3.60 6.79
N PRO A 23 -5.83 3.89 6.65
CA PRO A 23 -6.62 4.51 7.71
C PRO A 23 -6.86 3.51 8.85
N LEU A 24 -5.84 3.31 9.69
CA LEU A 24 -5.93 2.44 10.86
C LEU A 24 -6.40 3.25 12.06
N THR A 25 -7.57 2.89 12.59
CA THR A 25 -8.01 3.36 13.91
C THR A 25 -7.08 2.81 14.99
N GLN A 26 -7.10 3.41 16.18
CA GLN A 26 -6.33 2.90 17.33
C GLN A 26 -6.70 1.43 17.65
N ASN A 27 -7.98 1.07 17.52
CA ASN A 27 -8.42 -0.30 17.73
C ASN A 27 -7.88 -1.25 16.65
N HIS A 28 -7.84 -0.84 15.38
CA HIS A 28 -7.21 -1.64 14.32
C HIS A 28 -5.73 -1.90 14.59
N ARG A 29 -4.99 -0.88 15.08
CA ARG A 29 -3.57 -1.05 15.43
C ARG A 29 -3.38 -2.04 16.58
N ARG A 30 -4.19 -1.93 17.63
CA ARG A 30 -4.15 -2.87 18.77
C ARG A 30 -4.44 -4.30 18.32
N LEU A 31 -5.49 -4.51 17.54
CA LEU A 31 -5.86 -5.83 17.04
C LEU A 31 -4.80 -6.40 16.09
N ARG A 32 -4.24 -5.59 15.19
CA ARG A 32 -3.11 -6.02 14.34
C ARG A 32 -1.92 -6.44 15.20
N HIS A 33 -1.50 -5.60 16.15
CA HIS A 33 -0.37 -5.91 17.02
C HIS A 33 -0.59 -7.22 17.77
N GLN A 34 -1.76 -7.39 18.41
CA GLN A 34 -2.10 -8.61 19.13
C GLN A 34 -2.05 -9.85 18.22
N TRP A 35 -2.66 -9.77 17.04
CA TRP A 35 -2.67 -10.87 16.08
C TRP A 35 -1.25 -11.30 15.68
N TYR A 36 -0.35 -10.33 15.43
CA TYR A 36 1.03 -10.62 15.01
C TYR A 36 1.89 -11.11 16.17
N ASP A 37 1.64 -10.63 17.39
CA ASP A 37 2.37 -11.09 18.58
C ASP A 37 2.02 -12.55 18.93
N GLU A 38 0.74 -12.93 18.82
CA GLU A 38 0.29 -14.33 18.96
C GLU A 38 0.95 -15.26 17.93
N ARG A 39 1.30 -14.74 16.74
CA ARG A 39 1.85 -15.49 15.60
C ARG A 39 3.32 -15.20 15.34
N ARG A 40 4.05 -14.76 16.37
CA ARG A 40 5.46 -14.37 16.26
C ARG A 40 6.38 -15.52 15.83
N MET A 41 6.01 -16.76 16.12
CA MET A 41 6.78 -17.98 15.81
C MET A 41 6.15 -18.82 14.69
N TRP A 42 5.22 -18.25 13.91
CA TRP A 42 4.35 -18.98 12.97
C TRP A 42 5.04 -19.51 11.70
N ALA A 43 6.37 -19.51 11.64
CA ALA A 43 7.14 -19.83 10.43
C ALA A 43 6.82 -21.22 9.84
N ALA A 44 6.55 -22.21 10.68
CA ALA A 44 6.24 -23.57 10.23
C ALA A 44 4.84 -23.68 9.61
N GLU A 45 3.85 -23.04 10.23
CA GLU A 45 2.44 -23.09 9.83
C GLU A 45 2.13 -22.19 8.62
N LEU A 46 2.98 -21.21 8.29
CA LEU A 46 2.81 -20.37 7.09
C LEU A 46 2.70 -21.18 5.79
N ASN A 47 3.31 -22.36 5.71
CA ASN A 47 3.22 -23.23 4.53
C ASN A 47 1.83 -23.86 4.35
N GLU A 48 1.00 -23.88 5.39
CA GLU A 48 -0.35 -24.44 5.38
C GLU A 48 -1.41 -23.36 5.16
N VAL A 49 -1.02 -22.08 5.21
CA VAL A 49 -1.95 -20.96 5.04
C VAL A 49 -2.22 -20.70 3.56
N PHE A 50 -3.49 -20.79 3.18
CA PHE A 50 -3.96 -20.36 1.86
C PHE A 50 -4.35 -18.89 1.90
N PHE A 51 -3.65 -18.06 1.12
CA PHE A 51 -3.97 -16.64 0.95
C PHE A 51 -4.93 -16.44 -0.22
N ASN A 52 -5.99 -15.66 0.02
CA ASN A 52 -6.92 -15.22 -1.01
C ASN A 52 -7.20 -13.73 -0.84
N ASP A 53 -7.27 -13.01 -1.94
CA ASP A 53 -7.61 -11.59 -1.99
C ASP A 53 -8.25 -11.24 -3.34
N GLU A 54 -9.01 -10.15 -3.37
CA GLU A 54 -9.62 -9.62 -4.59
C GLU A 54 -8.90 -8.35 -5.02
N SER A 55 -8.43 -8.32 -6.28
CA SER A 55 -7.78 -7.14 -6.84
C SER A 55 -8.52 -6.67 -8.10
N GLY A 56 -8.87 -5.38 -8.14
CA GLY A 56 -9.35 -4.73 -9.35
C GLY A 56 -8.20 -4.44 -10.32
N ILE A 57 -8.41 -4.66 -11.62
CA ILE A 57 -7.42 -4.36 -12.66
C ILE A 57 -8.00 -3.33 -13.62
N CYS A 58 -7.31 -2.19 -13.77
CA CYS A 58 -7.75 -1.11 -14.65
C CYS A 58 -7.18 -1.29 -16.07
N LEU A 59 -8.03 -1.07 -17.08
CA LEU A 59 -7.61 -0.90 -18.48
C LEU A 59 -6.85 0.42 -18.70
N GLN A 60 -7.19 1.46 -17.94
CA GLN A 60 -6.56 2.78 -18.01
C GLN A 60 -6.38 3.34 -16.60
N HIS A 61 -5.18 3.84 -16.30
CA HIS A 61 -4.84 4.40 -15.00
C HIS A 61 -4.86 5.94 -15.06
N HIS A 62 -5.50 6.55 -14.07
CA HIS A 62 -5.31 7.96 -13.76
C HIS A 62 -4.29 8.05 -12.61
N ASP A 63 -3.24 8.85 -12.75
CA ASP A 63 -2.12 8.82 -11.81
C ASP A 63 -2.46 9.35 -10.40
N GLY A 64 -3.63 9.97 -10.23
CA GLY A 64 -4.19 10.36 -8.93
C GLY A 64 -3.29 11.26 -8.10
N ARG A 65 -2.25 11.87 -8.71
CA ARG A 65 -1.18 12.54 -7.98
C ARG A 65 -1.63 13.92 -7.52
N ILE A 66 -2.18 13.99 -6.31
CA ILE A 66 -2.46 15.26 -5.64
C ILE A 66 -1.24 15.64 -4.78
N PRO A 67 -0.47 16.69 -5.15
CA PRO A 67 0.66 17.14 -4.35
C PRO A 67 0.18 17.82 -3.06
N VAL A 68 0.92 17.61 -1.97
CA VAL A 68 0.72 18.33 -0.70
C VAL A 68 1.81 19.36 -0.49
N TRP A 69 1.43 20.53 0.03
CA TRP A 69 2.36 21.55 0.49
C TRP A 69 2.68 21.32 1.96
N ARG A 70 3.95 21.09 2.30
CA ARG A 70 4.37 20.84 3.68
C ARG A 70 5.80 21.28 3.97
N HIS A 71 6.11 21.46 5.25
CA HIS A 71 7.47 21.62 5.75
C HIS A 71 8.20 20.27 5.82
N ARG A 72 9.52 20.32 6.00
CA ARG A 72 10.34 19.12 6.22
C ARG A 72 9.99 18.54 7.60
N GLY A 73 9.64 17.25 7.66
CA GLY A 73 9.29 16.55 8.90
C GLY A 73 7.79 16.34 9.12
N GLU A 74 6.93 17.09 8.43
CA GLU A 74 5.46 17.00 8.57
C GLU A 74 4.83 15.81 7.82
N GLY A 75 5.64 14.85 7.36
CA GLY A 75 5.18 13.80 6.46
C GLY A 75 4.09 12.90 7.04
N MET A 76 4.09 12.72 8.36
CA MET A 76 3.18 11.84 9.10
C MET A 76 1.92 12.55 9.61
N LEU A 77 1.75 13.85 9.35
CA LEU A 77 0.51 14.54 9.71
C LEU A 77 -0.64 14.01 8.85
N ASN A 78 -1.82 13.83 9.43
CA ASN A 78 -3.00 13.34 8.70
C ASN A 78 -3.33 14.19 7.45
N SER A 79 -3.04 15.50 7.46
CA SER A 79 -3.20 16.39 6.30
C SER A 79 -2.18 16.17 5.18
N CYS A 80 -1.09 15.47 5.47
CA CYS A 80 0.03 15.16 4.57
C CYS A 80 0.05 13.68 4.14
N VAL A 81 -0.89 12.89 4.65
CA VAL A 81 -1.07 11.47 4.34
C VAL A 81 -2.34 11.32 3.50
N MET A 82 -2.19 10.69 2.34
CA MET A 82 -3.33 10.20 1.57
C MET A 82 -3.75 8.87 2.16
N HIS A 83 -4.95 8.83 2.74
CA HIS A 83 -5.53 7.58 3.20
C HIS A 83 -6.22 6.86 2.04
N HIS A 84 -5.83 5.61 1.78
CA HIS A 84 -6.62 4.77 0.88
C HIS A 84 -7.91 4.37 1.61
N HIS A 85 -9.04 4.80 1.09
CA HIS A 85 -10.33 4.24 1.49
C HIS A 85 -10.49 2.88 0.78
N THR A 86 -10.84 1.82 1.51
CA THR A 86 -11.30 0.53 0.95
C THR A 86 -12.70 0.68 0.35
N GLY A 87 -12.84 1.57 -0.63
CA GLY A 87 -14.02 1.66 -1.49
C GLY A 87 -13.81 0.84 -2.77
N PRO A 88 -14.88 0.50 -3.51
CA PRO A 88 -14.84 -0.42 -4.65
C PRO A 88 -13.97 0.02 -5.85
N ALA A 89 -13.29 1.17 -5.78
CA ALA A 89 -12.41 1.69 -6.83
C ALA A 89 -11.00 2.08 -6.34
N THR A 90 -10.64 1.79 -5.08
CA THR A 90 -9.45 2.37 -4.43
C THR A 90 -8.56 1.36 -3.70
N GLY A 91 -8.65 0.08 -4.06
CA GLY A 91 -7.61 -0.91 -3.76
C GLY A 91 -6.36 -0.71 -4.64
N TYR A 92 -5.34 -1.55 -4.45
CA TYR A 92 -4.18 -1.59 -5.35
C TYR A 92 -4.65 -1.97 -6.76
N MET A 93 -4.89 -0.98 -7.61
CA MET A 93 -5.28 -1.24 -8.99
C MET A 93 -4.04 -1.63 -9.79
N ILE A 94 -4.00 -2.88 -10.25
CA ILE A 94 -2.96 -3.33 -11.18
C ILE A 94 -3.21 -2.62 -12.50
N THR A 95 -2.16 -2.00 -13.05
CA THR A 95 -2.27 -1.28 -14.33
C THR A 95 -1.93 -2.22 -15.46
N SER A 96 -2.84 -2.37 -16.43
CA SER A 96 -2.57 -3.06 -17.69
C SER A 96 -2.59 -2.07 -18.85
N THR A 97 -1.77 -2.32 -19.87
CA THR A 97 -1.83 -1.58 -21.15
C THR A 97 -2.75 -2.27 -22.18
N ALA A 98 -3.66 -3.14 -21.72
CA ALA A 98 -4.59 -3.82 -22.60
C ALA A 98 -5.63 -2.84 -23.17
N ALA A 99 -5.91 -2.97 -24.46
CA ALA A 99 -6.89 -2.15 -25.17
C ALA A 99 -8.33 -2.63 -24.93
N THR A 100 -8.52 -3.90 -24.57
CA THR A 100 -9.85 -4.51 -24.35
C THR A 100 -9.88 -5.42 -23.12
N PRO A 101 -11.06 -5.69 -22.54
CA PRO A 101 -11.23 -6.66 -21.45
C PRO A 101 -10.70 -8.06 -21.78
N ASP A 102 -10.93 -8.56 -22.99
CA ASP A 102 -10.47 -9.91 -23.38
C ASP A 102 -8.94 -9.99 -23.45
N GLN A 103 -8.30 -8.94 -24.00
CA GLN A 103 -6.85 -8.84 -24.02
C GLN A 103 -6.28 -8.70 -22.60
N LEU A 104 -7.01 -8.01 -21.72
CA LEU A 104 -6.66 -7.92 -20.31
C LEU A 104 -6.70 -9.30 -19.65
N TRP A 105 -7.78 -10.07 -19.87
CA TRP A 105 -7.92 -11.41 -19.30
C TRP A 105 -6.78 -12.34 -19.73
N GLN A 106 -6.50 -12.41 -21.04
CA GLN A 106 -5.40 -13.22 -21.57
C GLN A 106 -4.05 -12.86 -20.94
N ARG A 107 -3.80 -11.56 -20.71
CA ARG A 107 -2.55 -11.09 -20.08
C ARG A 107 -2.47 -11.49 -18.62
N VAL A 108 -3.57 -11.38 -17.88
CA VAL A 108 -3.63 -11.78 -16.47
C VAL A 108 -3.39 -13.28 -16.35
N GLU A 109 -4.08 -14.09 -17.15
CA GLU A 109 -3.92 -15.54 -17.17
C GLU A 109 -2.50 -15.97 -17.55
N ALA A 110 -1.92 -15.35 -18.59
CA ALA A 110 -0.54 -15.62 -18.99
C ALA A 110 0.47 -15.21 -17.90
N ALA A 111 0.29 -14.04 -17.28
CA ALA A 111 1.14 -13.58 -16.19
C ALA A 111 1.03 -14.46 -14.95
N TRP A 112 -0.18 -14.91 -14.60
CA TRP A 112 -0.45 -15.83 -13.50
C TRP A 112 0.24 -17.18 -13.72
N SER A 113 0.06 -17.75 -14.90
CA SER A 113 0.67 -19.03 -15.29
C SER A 113 2.20 -18.96 -15.34
N ALA A 114 2.77 -17.79 -15.63
CA ALA A 114 4.20 -17.56 -15.71
C ALA A 114 4.84 -17.16 -14.36
N LEU A 115 4.10 -17.11 -13.25
CA LEU A 115 4.64 -16.74 -11.95
C LEU A 115 5.71 -17.75 -11.47
N PRO A 116 6.98 -17.33 -11.28
CA PRO A 116 8.00 -18.23 -10.78
C PRO A 116 7.72 -18.67 -9.34
N GLN A 117 7.82 -19.97 -9.07
CA GLN A 117 7.61 -20.51 -7.72
C GLN A 117 8.58 -19.90 -6.69
N GLU A 118 9.79 -19.52 -7.12
CA GLU A 118 10.76 -18.81 -6.28
C GLU A 118 10.22 -17.47 -5.78
N ARG A 119 9.52 -16.71 -6.64
CA ARG A 119 8.90 -15.44 -6.24
C ARG A 119 7.82 -15.67 -5.18
N ILE A 120 7.01 -16.70 -5.34
CA ILE A 120 5.97 -17.08 -4.36
C ILE A 120 6.65 -17.41 -3.02
N LYS A 121 7.69 -18.24 -3.04
CA LYS A 121 8.45 -18.60 -1.83
C LYS A 121 9.06 -17.36 -1.14
N ASN A 122 9.64 -16.44 -1.91
CA ASN A 122 10.19 -15.20 -1.36
C ASN A 122 9.12 -14.33 -0.69
N LEU A 123 7.86 -14.35 -1.16
CA LEU A 123 6.75 -13.66 -0.50
C LEU A 123 6.44 -14.29 0.85
N PHE A 124 6.35 -15.63 0.94
CA PHE A 124 6.16 -16.34 2.21
C PHE A 124 7.28 -16.02 3.21
N GLU A 125 8.54 -16.08 2.77
CA GLU A 125 9.70 -15.74 3.62
C GLU A 125 9.71 -14.27 4.07
N SER A 126 9.18 -13.36 3.22
CA SER A 126 9.07 -11.94 3.57
C SER A 126 8.04 -11.68 4.67
N MET A 127 7.06 -12.56 4.88
CA MET A 127 6.05 -12.39 5.92
C MET A 127 6.65 -12.32 7.33
N LEU A 128 7.71 -13.07 7.63
CA LEU A 128 8.37 -13.00 8.94
C LEU A 128 8.98 -11.62 9.20
N ARG A 129 9.51 -10.97 8.15
CA ARG A 129 10.00 -9.58 8.22
C ARG A 129 8.84 -8.61 8.44
N HIS A 130 7.71 -8.86 7.79
CA HIS A 130 6.51 -8.05 7.97
C HIS A 130 5.94 -8.16 9.39
N VAL A 131 5.83 -9.37 9.95
CA VAL A 131 5.41 -9.61 11.34
C VAL A 131 6.28 -8.79 12.30
N THR A 132 7.60 -8.86 12.12
CA THR A 132 8.57 -8.10 12.92
C THR A 132 8.39 -6.59 12.77
N ALA A 133 8.14 -6.10 11.55
CA ALA A 133 7.88 -4.69 11.28
C ALA A 133 6.57 -4.18 11.91
N VAL A 134 5.52 -5.00 11.93
CA VAL A 134 4.23 -4.61 12.55
C VAL A 134 4.35 -4.54 14.06
N ILE A 135 5.02 -5.51 14.69
CA ILE A 135 5.26 -5.52 16.14
C ILE A 135 6.11 -4.30 16.55
N SER A 136 7.25 -4.07 15.88
CA SER A 136 8.16 -2.95 16.18
C SER A 136 7.53 -1.57 15.95
N SER A 137 6.55 -1.47 15.06
CA SER A 137 5.79 -0.23 14.80
C SER A 137 4.52 -0.10 15.64
N ASN A 138 4.26 -0.99 16.61
CA ASN A 138 3.03 -0.99 17.40
C ASN A 138 1.75 -0.97 16.53
N GLY A 139 1.75 -1.74 15.43
CA GLY A 139 0.61 -1.86 14.52
C GLY A 139 0.56 -0.85 13.36
N HIS A 140 1.59 -0.01 13.17
CA HIS A 140 1.58 1.11 12.20
C HIS A 140 2.16 0.77 10.82
N SER A 141 2.73 -0.42 10.64
CA SER A 141 3.40 -0.84 9.41
C SER A 141 2.57 -0.55 8.15
N GLY A 142 3.21 0.13 7.18
CA GLY A 142 2.65 0.53 5.89
C GLY A 142 2.89 -0.45 4.74
N TYR A 143 3.33 -1.67 5.07
CA TYR A 143 3.29 -2.81 4.16
C TYR A 143 1.85 -3.31 4.01
#